data_AF-A0A7N0UNW4-F1
#
_entry.id   AF-A0A7N0UNW4-F1
#
_cell.length_a   1.000
_cell.length_b   1.000
_cell.length_c   1.000
_cell.angle_alpha   90.00
_cell.angle_beta   90.00
_cell.angle_gamma   90.00
#
_symmetry.space_group_name_H-M   'P 1'
#
loop_
_entity.id
_entity.type
_entity.pdbx_description
1 polymer ?
#
loop_
_entity_poly.entity_id
_entity_poly.type
_entity_poly.pdbx_seq_one_letter_code
_entity_poly.pdbx_strand_id
1 'polypeptide(L)'
;MGLLPCRSKRHSATPDDHRRNLITSASFDLSKPSLISQPSLPSVPTLTHQPSTNHLDRYTATLTPHASSIFALAISAHNSAVFSASSDGEIRAQTPTSSAVVVPAASCAVKALLVFSNKLVTAHQDSKIRVYRIDESSRLYALEATLPTLADRARTMVQNHNADSTSGLDIVS
;
A
#
# COMPACT_ATOMS: atom_id res chain seq x y z
N MET A 1 24.06 23.72 6.47
CA MET A 1 23.15 24.83 6.10
C MET A 1 22.35 24.40 4.89
N GLY A 2 21.07 24.06 4.93
CA GLY A 2 20.16 23.79 6.05
C GLY A 2 19.03 22.86 5.55
N LEU A 3 18.41 22.08 6.44
CA LEU A 3 17.32 21.16 6.07
C LEU A 3 15.97 21.85 6.29
N LEU A 4 15.13 21.93 5.24
CA LEU A 4 13.77 22.44 5.37
C LEU A 4 12.84 21.41 6.03
N PRO A 5 12.00 21.81 7.01
CA PRO A 5 10.95 20.95 7.54
C PRO A 5 9.69 20.98 6.67
N CYS A 6 9.20 19.81 6.28
CA CYS A 6 7.93 19.67 5.55
C CYS A 6 6.73 19.98 6.46
N ARG A 7 6.24 21.22 6.44
CA ARG A 7 4.97 21.60 7.09
C ARG A 7 3.77 20.96 6.38
N SER A 8 3.10 20.01 7.04
CA SER A 8 1.79 19.52 6.60
C SER A 8 0.72 20.58 6.87
N LYS A 9 0.16 21.19 5.82
CA LYS A 9 -1.01 22.07 5.92
C LYS A 9 -2.29 21.23 5.95
N ARG A 10 -3.00 21.23 7.09
CA ARG A 10 -4.42 20.87 7.11
C ARG A 10 -5.21 21.99 6.44
N HIS A 11 -5.97 21.66 5.40
CA HIS A 11 -6.99 22.54 4.83
C HIS A 11 -8.38 22.00 5.18
N SER A 12 -9.13 22.79 5.93
CA SER A 12 -10.57 22.65 6.09
C SER A 12 -11.26 23.62 5.13
N ALA A 13 -12.05 23.12 4.19
CA ALA A 13 -13.02 23.90 3.42
C ALA A 13 -14.13 22.96 2.91
N THR A 14 -15.38 23.40 3.07
CA THR A 14 -16.60 22.75 2.59
C THR A 14 -16.95 23.28 1.18
N PRO A 15 -18.01 22.81 0.50
CA PRO A 15 -18.06 22.78 -0.97
C PRO A 15 -18.55 24.10 -1.58
N ASP A 16 -18.25 24.31 -2.87
CA ASP A 16 -19.32 24.46 -3.87
C ASP A 16 -18.83 24.39 -5.33
N ASP A 17 -19.80 24.24 -6.23
CA ASP A 17 -19.69 24.04 -7.67
C ASP A 17 -19.08 25.24 -8.44
N HIS A 18 -18.26 24.99 -9.47
CA HIS A 18 -18.57 25.48 -10.82
C HIS A 18 -17.70 24.89 -11.95
N ARG A 19 -18.40 24.14 -12.80
CA ARG A 19 -17.99 23.46 -14.04
C ARG A 19 -17.71 24.38 -15.24
N ARG A 20 -16.63 24.12 -16.00
CA ARG A 20 -16.50 24.36 -17.46
C ARG A 20 -15.59 23.25 -18.03
N ASN A 21 -16.05 22.29 -18.83
CA ASN A 21 -16.71 22.29 -20.16
C ASN A 21 -15.70 22.01 -21.27
N LEU A 22 -15.94 20.95 -22.06
CA LEU A 22 -15.87 21.01 -23.53
C LEU A 22 -16.47 19.74 -24.16
N ILE A 23 -17.19 19.96 -25.29
CA ILE A 23 -17.68 18.99 -26.28
C ILE A 23 -18.77 18.02 -25.75
N THR A 24 -19.91 17.78 -26.42
CA THR A 24 -20.67 18.51 -27.47
C THR A 24 -22.16 18.11 -27.35
N SER A 25 -23.08 18.97 -27.79
CA SER A 25 -24.54 18.77 -27.74
C SER A 25 -25.16 18.34 -29.08
N ALA A 26 -26.21 17.50 -29.04
CA ALA A 26 -27.27 17.44 -30.04
C ALA A 26 -28.63 17.22 -29.35
N SER A 27 -29.68 17.85 -29.88
CA SER A 27 -30.97 18.10 -29.22
C SER A 27 -32.03 17.02 -29.46
N PHE A 28 -32.94 16.83 -28.50
CA PHE A 28 -34.16 16.05 -28.67
C PHE A 28 -35.33 16.94 -29.11
N ASP A 29 -35.88 16.69 -30.29
CA ASP A 29 -37.16 17.24 -30.76
C ASP A 29 -38.29 16.29 -30.33
N LEU A 30 -39.39 16.84 -29.82
CA LEU A 30 -40.56 16.09 -29.37
C LEU A 30 -41.76 16.42 -30.24
N SER A 31 -41.84 15.83 -31.45
CA SER A 31 -42.99 16.00 -32.33
C SER A 31 -43.41 14.74 -33.10
N LYS A 32 -44.54 14.18 -32.62
CA LYS A 32 -45.51 13.27 -33.27
C LYS A 32 -45.31 11.73 -33.16
N PRO A 33 -46.42 10.95 -33.16
CA PRO A 33 -46.44 9.53 -32.81
C PRO A 33 -46.66 8.59 -34.02
N SER A 34 -46.84 7.29 -33.73
CA SER A 34 -47.20 6.18 -34.64
C SER A 34 -46.03 5.63 -35.48
N LEU A 35 -45.91 4.32 -35.80
CA LEU A 35 -46.89 3.22 -35.87
C LEU A 35 -46.31 1.84 -35.42
N ILE A 36 -47.20 0.99 -34.89
CA ILE A 36 -47.35 -0.46 -35.19
C ILE A 36 -46.16 -1.43 -34.93
N SER A 37 -46.36 -2.21 -33.85
CA SER A 37 -46.20 -3.68 -33.78
C SER A 37 -44.95 -4.36 -34.34
N GLN A 38 -44.10 -4.86 -33.43
CA GLN A 38 -43.46 -6.17 -33.59
C GLN A 38 -43.85 -7.09 -32.43
N PRO A 39 -44.16 -8.39 -32.68
CA PRO A 39 -44.34 -9.36 -31.61
C PRO A 39 -43.00 -9.58 -30.90
N SER A 40 -43.02 -9.65 -29.57
CA SER A 40 -41.83 -9.85 -28.76
C SER A 40 -41.13 -11.17 -29.12
N LEU A 41 -39.82 -11.09 -29.40
CA LEU A 41 -38.94 -12.27 -29.42
C LEU A 41 -39.11 -13.06 -28.11
N PRO A 42 -39.02 -14.40 -28.13
CA PRO A 42 -39.09 -15.20 -26.91
C PRO A 42 -38.00 -14.73 -25.95
N SER A 43 -38.42 -14.40 -24.72
CA SER A 43 -37.50 -13.87 -23.72
C SER A 43 -36.40 -14.88 -23.44
N VAL A 44 -35.16 -14.53 -23.83
CA VAL A 44 -33.97 -15.16 -23.27
C VAL A 44 -34.14 -15.11 -21.75
N PRO A 45 -33.93 -16.21 -21.01
CA PRO A 45 -34.03 -16.17 -19.56
C PRO A 45 -33.05 -15.11 -19.07
N THR A 46 -33.60 -13.99 -18.60
CA THR A 46 -32.84 -13.03 -17.82
C THR A 46 -32.14 -13.82 -16.74
N LEU A 47 -30.81 -13.69 -16.65
CA LEU A 47 -30.09 -14.07 -15.45
C LEU A 47 -30.65 -13.21 -14.32
N THR A 48 -31.72 -13.69 -13.70
CA THR A 48 -32.14 -13.31 -12.37
C THR A 48 -31.00 -13.71 -11.48
N HIS A 49 -30.02 -12.81 -11.37
CA HIS A 49 -29.06 -12.79 -10.29
C HIS A 49 -29.85 -12.49 -9.02
N GLN A 50 -30.60 -13.50 -8.60
CA GLN A 50 -31.19 -13.63 -7.28
C GLN A 50 -30.05 -13.28 -6.31
N PRO A 51 -30.16 -12.19 -5.55
CA PRO A 51 -29.11 -11.83 -4.63
C PRO A 51 -29.05 -12.97 -3.61
N SER A 52 -28.01 -13.79 -3.71
CA SER A 52 -27.71 -14.87 -2.81
C SER A 52 -27.19 -14.27 -1.50
N THR A 53 -28.10 -13.65 -0.75
CA THR A 53 -27.89 -13.05 0.56
C THR A 53 -27.65 -14.14 1.62
N ASN A 54 -26.59 -14.93 1.44
CA ASN A 54 -26.12 -15.98 2.33
C ASN A 54 -24.65 -16.34 2.02
N HIS A 55 -23.80 -15.35 1.78
CA HIS A 55 -22.38 -15.49 2.11
C HIS A 55 -22.13 -14.81 3.44
N LEU A 56 -21.85 -15.63 4.45
CA LEU A 56 -21.51 -15.19 5.80
C LEU A 56 -20.12 -14.56 5.78
N ASP A 57 -20.03 -13.27 5.45
CA ASP A 57 -18.88 -12.42 5.77
C ASP A 57 -18.84 -12.20 7.29
N ARG A 58 -18.59 -13.29 8.02
CA ARG A 58 -18.50 -13.33 9.47
C ARG A 58 -17.20 -12.66 9.88
N TYR A 59 -17.28 -11.35 10.07
CA TYR A 59 -16.29 -10.55 10.78
C TYR A 59 -15.76 -11.33 12.01
N THR A 60 -14.46 -11.63 12.00
CA THR A 60 -13.81 -12.53 12.96
C THR A 60 -13.17 -11.80 14.14
N ALA A 61 -12.53 -10.65 13.91
CA ALA A 61 -11.92 -9.81 14.94
C ALA A 61 -11.61 -8.40 14.42
N THR A 62 -11.51 -7.42 15.33
CA THR A 62 -10.78 -6.17 15.12
C THR A 62 -9.50 -6.25 15.93
N LEU A 63 -8.38 -5.92 15.29
CA LEU A 63 -7.05 -5.82 15.93
C LEU A 63 -6.90 -4.46 16.62
N THR A 64 -5.96 -4.36 17.57
CA THR A 64 -5.73 -3.16 18.37
C THR A 64 -5.35 -1.97 17.49
N PRO A 65 -6.14 -0.88 17.48
CA PRO A 65 -5.93 0.22 16.54
C PRO A 65 -4.64 0.99 16.82
N HIS A 66 -3.94 1.38 15.76
CA HIS A 66 -2.82 2.32 15.82
C HIS A 66 -3.30 3.73 16.17
N ALA A 67 -2.42 4.55 16.74
CA ALA A 67 -2.71 5.95 17.07
C ALA A 67 -2.72 6.86 15.83
N SER A 68 -2.01 6.48 14.76
CA SER A 68 -2.05 7.16 13.46
C SER A 68 -2.33 6.20 12.30
N SER A 69 -2.31 6.71 11.07
CA SER A 69 -2.74 5.99 9.88
C SER A 69 -1.85 4.79 9.57
N ILE A 70 -2.48 3.62 9.36
CA ILE A 70 -1.81 2.40 8.89
C ILE A 70 -1.41 2.58 7.43
N PHE A 71 -0.13 2.36 7.11
CA PHE A 71 0.43 2.47 5.76
C PHE A 71 0.88 1.13 5.16
N ALA A 72 1.12 0.11 5.99
CA ALA A 72 1.52 -1.20 5.52
C ALA A 72 0.94 -2.32 6.40
N LEU A 73 0.65 -3.46 5.77
CA LEU A 73 0.17 -4.69 6.39
C LEU A 73 0.99 -5.87 5.85
N ALA A 74 1.23 -6.88 6.68
CA ALA A 74 1.75 -8.18 6.25
C ALA A 74 1.14 -9.29 7.11
N ILE A 75 1.07 -10.51 6.58
CA ILE A 75 0.54 -11.68 7.29
C ILE A 75 1.62 -12.75 7.34
N SER A 76 1.83 -13.33 8.51
CA SER A 76 2.71 -14.48 8.69
C SER A 76 1.96 -15.79 8.46
N ALA A 77 2.49 -16.63 7.57
CA ALA A 77 1.94 -17.96 7.31
C ALA A 77 2.16 -18.96 8.47
N HIS A 78 3.18 -18.75 9.31
CA HIS A 78 3.58 -19.73 10.33
C HIS A 78 2.83 -19.60 11.66
N ASN A 79 2.56 -18.37 12.10
CA ASN A 79 1.99 -18.10 13.43
C ASN A 79 0.66 -17.31 13.39
N SER A 80 0.06 -17.17 12.19
CA SER A 80 -1.18 -16.42 11.95
C SER A 80 -1.19 -14.98 12.50
N ALA A 81 0.00 -14.39 12.69
CA ALA A 81 0.13 -13.02 13.14
C ALA A 81 -0.05 -12.05 11.96
N VAL A 82 -0.87 -11.03 12.17
CA VAL A 82 -1.00 -9.88 11.30
C VAL A 82 -0.05 -8.80 11.81
N PHE A 83 0.82 -8.34 10.93
CA PHE A 83 1.70 -7.20 11.14
C PHE A 83 1.06 -5.97 10.53
N SER A 84 1.08 -4.88 11.28
CA SER A 84 0.53 -3.60 10.86
C SER A 84 1.50 -2.48 11.23
N ALA A 85 1.76 -1.57 10.30
CA ALA A 85 2.68 -0.47 10.53
C ALA A 85 2.08 0.89 10.18
N SER A 86 2.48 1.87 10.98
CA SER A 86 1.82 3.16 11.14
C SER A 86 2.69 4.31 10.62
N SER A 87 2.06 5.47 10.41
CA SER A 87 2.70 6.68 9.87
C SER A 87 3.66 7.36 10.85
N ASP A 88 3.51 7.09 12.15
CA ASP A 88 4.46 7.43 13.22
C ASP A 88 5.72 6.52 13.24
N GLY A 89 5.67 5.38 12.55
CA GLY A 89 6.72 4.37 12.51
C GLY A 89 6.51 3.19 13.46
N GLU A 90 5.44 3.18 14.25
CA GLU A 90 5.07 2.05 15.10
C GLU A 90 4.70 0.83 14.25
N ILE A 91 5.18 -0.35 14.65
CA ILE A 91 4.86 -1.63 14.01
C ILE A 91 4.31 -2.56 15.09
N ARG A 92 3.12 -3.13 14.87
CA ARG A 92 2.45 -4.07 15.76
C ARG A 92 2.30 -5.42 15.10
N ALA A 93 2.59 -6.48 15.85
CA ALA A 93 2.28 -7.85 15.51
C ALA A 93 1.15 -8.35 16.43
N GLN A 94 0.08 -8.89 15.85
CA GLN A 94 -1.07 -9.35 16.63
C GLN A 94 -1.73 -10.58 16.00
N THR A 95 -2.17 -11.54 16.83
CA THR A 95 -3.09 -12.60 16.41
C THR A 95 -4.52 -12.24 16.84
N PRO A 96 -5.59 -12.76 16.21
CA PRO A 96 -6.98 -12.51 16.62
C PRO A 96 -7.28 -12.85 18.09
N THR A 97 -6.45 -13.67 18.73
CA THR A 97 -6.60 -14.19 20.09
C THR A 97 -5.66 -13.57 21.12
N SER A 98 -4.76 -12.66 20.74
CA SER A 98 -3.74 -12.12 21.66
C SER A 98 -3.57 -10.59 21.56
N SER A 99 -2.93 -10.02 22.57
CA SER A 99 -2.55 -8.60 22.58
C SER A 99 -1.53 -8.29 21.49
N ALA A 100 -1.56 -7.05 21.00
CA ALA A 100 -0.53 -6.54 20.11
C ALA A 100 0.84 -6.50 20.81
N VAL A 101 1.88 -7.00 20.13
CA VAL A 101 3.28 -6.84 20.50
C VAL A 101 3.88 -5.75 19.62
N VAL A 102 4.55 -4.77 20.22
CA VAL A 102 5.24 -3.70 19.48
C VAL A 102 6.62 -4.20 19.05
N VAL A 103 6.88 -4.18 17.74
CA VAL A 103 8.21 -4.40 17.17
C VAL A 103 9.03 -3.12 17.38
N PRO A 104 10.34 -3.16 17.72
CA PRO A 104 11.16 -1.97 17.92
C PRO A 104 11.13 -1.02 16.72
N ALA A 105 10.40 0.08 16.89
CA ALA A 105 10.06 1.04 15.86
C ALA A 105 11.23 1.94 15.44
N ALA A 106 11.11 2.55 14.26
CA ALA A 106 11.89 3.73 13.89
C ALA A 106 10.99 4.97 14.06
N SER A 107 11.59 6.15 14.26
CA SER A 107 10.85 7.42 14.37
C SER A 107 10.39 7.97 13.02
N CYS A 108 9.94 7.10 12.11
CA CYS A 108 9.66 7.44 10.71
C CYS A 108 8.67 6.47 10.08
N ALA A 109 7.76 6.99 9.25
CA ALA A 109 6.69 6.21 8.61
C ALA A 109 7.22 4.96 7.89
N VAL A 110 6.66 3.80 8.22
CA VAL A 110 6.88 2.55 7.49
C VAL A 110 6.01 2.55 6.25
N LYS A 111 6.60 2.31 5.08
CA LYS A 111 5.91 2.30 3.77
C LYS A 111 5.72 0.91 3.19
N ALA A 112 6.47 -0.09 3.64
CA ALA A 112 6.26 -1.48 3.26
C ALA A 112 6.67 -2.44 4.38
N LEU A 113 5.99 -3.57 4.45
CA LEU A 113 6.29 -4.71 5.30
C LEU A 113 6.39 -5.98 4.45
N LEU A 114 7.28 -6.89 4.83
CA LEU A 114 7.33 -8.26 4.32
C LEU A 114 7.68 -9.19 5.47
N VAL A 115 6.92 -10.28 5.62
CA VAL A 115 7.26 -11.37 6.53
C VAL A 115 7.65 -12.58 5.69
N PHE A 116 8.81 -13.16 5.97
CA PHE A 116 9.29 -14.36 5.29
C PHE A 116 10.11 -15.22 6.25
N SER A 117 9.71 -16.49 6.41
CA SER A 117 10.29 -17.40 7.41
C SER A 117 10.32 -16.71 8.79
N ASN A 118 11.47 -16.73 9.48
CA ASN A 118 11.68 -16.06 10.77
C ASN A 118 12.13 -14.58 10.65
N LYS A 119 11.86 -13.90 9.53
CA LYS A 119 12.29 -12.51 9.29
C LYS A 119 11.13 -11.58 8.99
N LEU A 120 11.19 -10.39 9.60
CA LEU A 120 10.37 -9.24 9.28
C LEU A 120 11.26 -8.18 8.60
N VAL A 121 10.97 -7.88 7.35
CA VAL A 121 11.64 -6.82 6.57
C VAL A 121 10.70 -5.62 6.49
N THR A 122 11.24 -4.44 6.75
CA THR A 122 10.47 -3.18 6.83
C THR A 122 11.16 -2.09 6.03
N ALA A 123 10.43 -1.35 5.19
CA ALA A 123 10.96 -0.23 4.42
C ALA A 123 10.41 1.09 4.96
N HIS A 124 11.29 2.04 5.25
CA HIS A 124 10.99 3.26 5.99
C HIS A 124 11.18 4.51 5.13
N GLN A 125 10.49 5.60 5.48
CA GLN A 125 10.67 6.90 4.84
C GLN A 125 12.05 7.52 5.09
N ASP A 126 12.83 7.05 6.06
CA ASP A 126 14.23 7.47 6.29
C ASP A 126 15.24 6.81 5.31
N SER A 127 14.74 6.29 4.18
CA SER A 127 15.50 5.59 3.13
C SER A 127 16.26 4.36 3.61
N LYS A 128 15.81 3.74 4.70
CA LYS A 128 16.40 2.51 5.24
C LYS A 128 15.43 1.33 5.16
N ILE A 129 16.00 0.15 4.93
CA ILE A 129 15.31 -1.13 5.08
C ILE A 129 15.84 -1.78 6.35
N ARG A 130 14.98 -2.12 7.30
CA ARG A 130 15.36 -2.78 8.56
C ARG A 130 14.86 -4.23 8.55
N VAL A 131 15.76 -5.16 8.87
CA VAL A 131 15.47 -6.59 8.95
C VAL A 131 15.53 -7.01 10.41
N TYR A 132 14.45 -7.59 10.91
CA TYR A 132 14.33 -8.11 12.26
C TYR A 132 14.20 -9.63 12.23
N ARG A 133 14.88 -10.32 13.14
CA ARG A 133 14.60 -11.71 13.48
C ARG A 133 13.36 -11.78 14.37
N ILE A 134 12.45 -12.66 14.00
CA ILE A 134 11.27 -13.04 14.78
C ILE A 134 11.67 -14.23 15.66
N ASP A 135 11.56 -14.10 16.97
CA ASP A 135 11.58 -15.23 17.89
C ASP A 135 10.13 -15.64 18.19
N GLU A 136 9.72 -16.79 17.67
CA GLU A 136 8.35 -17.30 17.83
C GLU A 136 8.02 -17.69 19.27
N SER A 137 9.03 -18.08 20.06
CA SER A 137 8.85 -18.56 21.43
C SER A 137 8.56 -17.42 22.42
N SER A 138 9.30 -16.31 22.28
CA SER A 138 9.21 -15.13 23.15
C SER A 138 8.37 -14.00 22.54
N ARG A 139 8.02 -14.10 21.25
CA ARG A 139 7.43 -13.03 20.43
C ARG A 139 8.28 -11.75 20.39
N LEU A 140 9.59 -11.88 20.60
CA LEU A 140 10.53 -10.76 20.53
C LEU A 140 11.04 -10.55 19.09
N TYR A 141 11.41 -9.30 18.81
CA TYR A 141 11.90 -8.87 17.50
C TYR A 141 13.26 -8.20 17.65
N ALA A 142 14.31 -8.88 17.19
CA ALA A 142 15.68 -8.39 17.28
C ALA A 142 16.14 -7.82 15.93
N LEU A 143 16.61 -6.57 15.89
CA LEU A 143 17.17 -5.97 14.68
C LEU A 143 18.46 -6.72 14.27
N GLU A 144 18.47 -7.33 13.08
CA GLU A 144 19.65 -8.02 12.53
C GLU A 144 20.43 -7.14 11.56
N ALA A 145 19.75 -6.36 10.72
CA ALA A 145 20.40 -5.56 9.69
C ALA A 145 19.62 -4.26 9.40
N THR A 146 20.36 -3.25 8.92
CA THR A 146 19.81 -2.02 8.35
C THR A 146 20.52 -1.72 7.04
N LEU A 147 19.77 -1.71 5.93
CA LEU A 147 20.25 -1.42 4.59
C LEU A 147 19.95 0.04 4.22
N PRO A 148 20.73 0.69 3.34
CA PRO A 148 21.99 0.19 2.79
C PRO A 148 23.11 0.16 3.84
N THR A 149 23.82 -0.95 3.93
CA THR A 149 25.02 -1.10 4.76
C THR A 149 26.19 -0.30 4.19
N LEU A 150 27.28 -0.18 4.96
CA LEU A 150 28.53 0.39 4.44
C LEU A 150 29.08 -0.42 3.24
N ALA A 151 28.88 -1.74 3.22
CA ALA A 151 29.27 -2.59 2.10
C ALA A 151 28.45 -2.29 0.83
N ASP A 152 27.14 -2.04 0.96
CA ASP A 152 26.27 -1.68 -0.17
C ASP A 152 26.67 -0.31 -0.77
N ARG A 153 27.08 0.62 0.10
CA ARG A 153 27.64 1.92 -0.32
C ARG A 153 29.00 1.79 -0.97
N ALA A 154 29.89 0.94 -0.46
CA ALA A 154 31.20 0.71 -1.08
C ALA A 154 31.07 0.06 -2.48
N ARG A 155 30.16 -0.92 -2.62
CA ARG A 155 29.87 -1.58 -3.91
C ARG A 155 29.37 -0.60 -4.97
N THR A 156 28.43 0.29 -4.60
CA THR A 156 27.91 1.31 -5.53
C THR A 156 28.97 2.31 -5.96
N MET A 157 29.89 2.71 -5.07
CA MET A 157 31.03 3.56 -5.45
C MET A 157 31.95 2.90 -6.49
N VAL A 158 32.31 1.63 -6.30
CA VAL A 158 33.18 0.88 -7.25
C VAL A 158 32.49 0.69 -8.60
N GLN A 159 31.19 0.36 -8.61
CA GLN A 159 30.42 0.20 -9.84
C GLN A 159 30.35 1.51 -10.64
N ASN A 160 30.12 2.64 -9.97
CA ASN A 160 30.08 3.95 -10.63
C ASN A 160 31.45 4.36 -11.19
N HIS A 161 32.55 4.07 -10.48
CA HIS A 161 33.89 4.40 -10.95
C HIS A 161 34.30 3.59 -12.18
N ASN A 162 33.92 2.30 -12.24
CA ASN A 162 34.16 1.46 -13.40
C ASN A 162 33.37 1.94 -14.64
N ALA A 163 32.11 2.38 -14.46
CA ALA A 163 31.27 2.87 -15.56
C ALA A 163 31.83 4.14 -16.23
N ASP A 164 32.40 5.05 -15.45
CA ASP A 164 33.07 6.27 -15.95
C ASP A 164 34.34 5.94 -16.75
N SER A 165 35.10 4.91 -16.32
CA SER A 165 36.33 4.49 -17.00
C SER A 165 36.13 3.85 -18.38
N THR A 166 34.92 3.37 -18.70
CA THR A 166 34.61 2.70 -19.98
C THR A 166 34.07 3.61 -21.08
N SER A 167 33.76 4.89 -20.81
CA SER A 167 33.19 5.82 -21.81
C SER A 167 34.23 6.57 -22.65
N GLY A 168 35.52 6.23 -22.54
CA GLY A 168 36.63 6.98 -23.15
C GLY A 168 37.31 6.34 -24.38
N LEU A 169 36.73 5.29 -24.98
CA LEU A 169 37.37 4.50 -26.05
C LEU A 169 36.57 4.39 -27.36
N ASP A 170 35.93 5.49 -27.78
CA ASP A 170 35.51 5.66 -29.18
C ASP A 170 36.66 6.31 -29.98
N ILE A 171 37.64 5.51 -30.39
CA ILE A 171 38.68 5.92 -31.34
C ILE A 171 38.19 5.68 -32.77
N VAL A 172 38.13 6.79 -33.50
CA VAL A 172 37.84 6.95 -34.93
C VAL A 172 38.38 5.81 -35.82
N SER A 173 37.57 5.37 -36.77
CA SER A 173 37.97 4.66 -38.00
C SER A 173 36.98 4.96 -39.12
#